data_AF-A0A9P7DVG5-F1
#
_entry.id   AF-A0A9P7DVG5-F1
#
_cell.length_a   1.000
_cell.length_b   1.000
_cell.length_c   1.000
_cell.angle_alpha   90.00
_cell.angle_beta   90.00
_cell.angle_gamma   90.00
#
_symmetry.space_group_name_H-M   'P 1'
#
loop_
_entity.id
_entity.type
_entity.pdbx_description
1 polymer ?
#
loop_
_entity_poly.entity_id
_entity_poly.type
_entity_poly.pdbx_seq_one_letter_code
_entity_poly.pdbx_strand_id
1 'polypeptide(L)'
;MLRVLAGIKAEPASNVLPRELSIIVNDVSSDVPTHMFAVFSSRQPAPARRRRVTLFPAHNLVFAIHCANLPVLPTPAPAIAECAGQVIKVPVVPLCIPAPEVFPQLSSFLYTKRIDHLLGSLMPLPTPPQLYLDDPTTVMPLLRQFAQKIADTYTVSALLRHITKVHSTWRNTVALGIADERLWCALDTAWEVLLTSLAISTGKPDLMTEGA
;
A
#
# COMPACT_ATOMS: atom_id res chain seq x y z
N MET A 1 6.07 14.70 -7.56
CA MET A 1 6.68 13.38 -7.31
C MET A 1 5.81 12.19 -7.76
N LEU A 2 4.65 11.87 -7.13
CA LEU A 2 3.88 10.65 -7.50
C LEU A 2 3.41 10.62 -8.97
N ARG A 3 3.02 11.76 -9.53
CA ARG A 3 2.63 11.88 -10.95
C ARG A 3 3.76 11.48 -11.91
N VAL A 4 5.00 11.89 -11.59
CA VAL A 4 6.20 11.52 -12.36
C VAL A 4 6.41 10.01 -12.34
N LEU A 5 6.23 9.35 -11.19
CA LEU A 5 6.33 7.90 -11.06
C LEU A 5 5.38 7.14 -12.00
N ALA A 6 4.15 7.63 -12.16
CA ALA A 6 3.15 7.01 -13.04
C ALA A 6 3.52 7.07 -14.53
N GLY A 7 4.37 8.03 -14.92
CA GLY A 7 4.86 8.18 -16.29
C GLY A 7 6.10 7.35 -16.61
N ILE A 8 6.69 6.65 -15.64
CA ILE A 8 7.94 5.90 -15.85
C ILE A 8 7.68 4.61 -16.62
N LYS A 9 8.50 4.35 -17.64
CA LYS A 9 8.57 3.06 -18.34
C LYS A 9 9.90 2.37 -18.07
N ALA A 10 9.83 1.07 -17.83
CA ALA A 10 10.97 0.22 -17.52
C ALA A 10 10.82 -1.12 -18.24
N GLU A 11 11.87 -1.60 -18.89
CA GLU A 11 11.90 -2.91 -19.56
C GLU A 11 12.83 -3.86 -18.77
N PRO A 12 12.29 -4.86 -18.06
CA PRO A 12 13.12 -5.84 -17.37
C PRO A 12 13.64 -6.90 -18.36
N ALA A 13 14.96 -6.92 -18.59
CA ALA A 13 15.56 -7.71 -19.66
C ALA A 13 16.10 -9.11 -19.28
N SER A 14 15.92 -9.64 -18.06
CA SER A 14 16.59 -10.92 -17.73
C SER A 14 16.01 -11.76 -16.57
N ASN A 15 16.52 -13.00 -16.44
CA ASN A 15 16.24 -13.93 -15.33
C ASN A 15 16.92 -13.52 -14.01
N VAL A 16 17.75 -12.48 -14.02
CA VAL A 16 18.48 -11.94 -12.87
C VAL A 16 18.03 -10.50 -12.64
N LEU A 17 17.85 -10.12 -11.36
CA LEU A 17 17.54 -8.73 -11.04
C LEU A 17 18.78 -7.86 -11.32
N PRO A 18 18.70 -6.87 -12.23
CA PRO A 18 19.84 -6.03 -12.54
C PRO A 18 20.14 -5.09 -11.37
N ARG A 19 21.39 -4.59 -11.27
CA ARG A 19 21.78 -3.60 -10.23
C ARG A 19 21.30 -2.20 -10.57
N GLU A 20 21.17 -1.89 -11.85
CA GLU A 20 20.69 -0.62 -12.38
C GLU A 20 19.70 -0.87 -13.50
N LEU A 21 18.79 0.06 -13.72
CA LEU A 21 17.77 -0.02 -14.75
C LEU A 21 17.67 1.31 -15.50
N SER A 22 17.71 1.22 -16.83
CA SER A 22 17.37 2.35 -17.70
C SER A 22 15.85 2.56 -17.67
N ILE A 23 15.42 3.77 -17.32
CA ILE A 23 14.02 4.16 -17.28
C ILE A 23 13.78 5.36 -18.18
N ILE A 24 12.62 5.41 -18.83
CA ILE A 24 12.20 6.54 -19.66
C ILE A 24 11.34 7.47 -18.79
N VAL A 25 11.76 8.73 -18.69
CA VAL A 25 11.05 9.78 -17.95
C VAL A 25 10.10 10.51 -18.89
N ASN A 26 8.79 10.33 -18.72
CA ASN A 26 7.78 10.98 -19.58
C ASN A 26 7.17 12.25 -18.97
N ASP A 27 7.44 12.53 -17.71
CA ASP A 27 6.95 13.71 -17.00
C ASP A 27 8.10 14.31 -16.18
N VAL A 28 8.44 15.57 -16.46
CA VAL A 28 9.51 16.34 -15.80
C VAL A 28 8.94 17.49 -14.97
N SER A 29 7.65 17.46 -14.63
CA SER A 29 6.98 18.50 -13.83
C SER A 29 7.43 18.53 -12.36
N SER A 30 8.23 17.56 -11.92
CA SER A 30 8.71 17.40 -10.55
C SER A 30 9.95 16.50 -10.55
N ASP A 31 10.49 16.20 -9.37
CA ASP A 31 11.66 15.32 -9.22
C ASP A 31 11.43 13.96 -9.88
N VAL A 32 12.50 13.48 -10.52
CA VAL A 32 12.55 12.15 -11.13
C VAL A 32 12.82 11.07 -10.08
N PRO A 33 12.42 9.81 -10.33
CA PRO A 33 12.68 8.73 -9.40
C PRO A 33 14.19 8.54 -9.22
N THR A 34 14.59 8.36 -7.96
CA THR A 34 15.98 8.09 -7.59
C THR A 34 16.34 6.61 -7.65
N HIS A 35 15.35 5.73 -7.51
CA HIS A 35 15.53 4.29 -7.35
C HIS A 35 14.40 3.54 -8.04
N MET A 36 14.66 2.26 -8.30
CA MET A 36 13.65 1.27 -8.63
C MET A 36 13.55 0.24 -7.52
N PHE A 37 12.41 0.16 -6.84
CA PHE A 37 12.17 -0.91 -5.90
C PHE A 37 11.72 -2.18 -6.61
N ALA A 38 12.49 -3.24 -6.43
CA ALA A 38 12.14 -4.59 -6.84
C ALA A 38 11.43 -5.29 -5.69
N VAL A 39 10.11 -5.19 -5.67
CA VAL A 39 9.27 -5.65 -4.57
C VAL A 39 8.88 -7.10 -4.74
N PHE A 40 9.11 -7.91 -3.71
CA PHE A 40 8.84 -9.35 -3.73
C PHE A 40 8.49 -9.89 -2.33
N SER A 41 7.90 -11.08 -2.30
CA SER A 41 7.58 -11.80 -1.06
C SER A 41 8.68 -12.77 -0.68
N SER A 42 8.97 -12.88 0.62
CA SER A 42 9.86 -13.91 1.17
C SER A 42 9.32 -15.32 1.00
N ARG A 43 8.00 -15.48 0.76
CA ARG A 43 7.38 -16.79 0.52
C ARG A 43 8.10 -17.51 -0.61
N GLN A 44 8.60 -18.71 -0.31
CA GLN A 44 9.25 -19.54 -1.31
C GLN A 44 8.23 -19.93 -2.37
N PRO A 45 8.56 -19.74 -3.67
CA PRO A 45 7.71 -20.24 -4.73
C PRO A 45 7.72 -21.78 -4.71
N ALA A 46 6.65 -22.40 -5.21
CA ALA A 46 6.62 -23.84 -5.44
C ALA A 46 7.84 -24.28 -6.27
N PRO A 47 8.36 -25.51 -6.09
CA PRO A 47 9.44 -26.02 -6.91
C PRO A 47 9.11 -25.85 -8.40
N ALA A 48 10.07 -25.38 -9.19
CA ALA A 48 9.96 -24.96 -10.59
C ALA A 48 9.27 -23.61 -10.90
N ARG A 49 8.69 -22.91 -9.91
CA ARG A 49 8.10 -21.57 -10.14
C ARG A 49 9.10 -20.47 -9.80
N ARG A 50 9.25 -19.50 -10.70
CA ARG A 50 10.07 -18.31 -10.46
C ARG A 50 9.40 -17.37 -9.47
N ARG A 51 10.20 -16.68 -8.65
CA ARG A 51 9.71 -15.64 -7.74
C ARG A 51 9.17 -14.47 -8.56
N ARG A 52 7.95 -14.03 -8.25
CA ARG A 52 7.38 -12.82 -8.84
C ARG A 52 8.00 -11.59 -8.19
N VAL A 53 8.49 -10.68 -9.03
CA VAL A 53 9.05 -9.39 -8.63
C VAL A 53 8.32 -8.32 -9.42
N THR A 54 7.91 -7.25 -8.74
CA THR A 54 7.28 -6.09 -9.37
C THR A 54 8.18 -4.87 -9.16
N LEU A 55 8.45 -4.11 -10.23
CA LEU A 55 9.30 -2.93 -10.18
C LEU A 55 8.45 -1.68 -9.92
N PHE A 56 8.86 -0.85 -8.97
CA PHE A 56 8.21 0.40 -8.62
C PHE A 56 9.21 1.56 -8.59
N PRO A 57 8.99 2.63 -9.38
CA PRO A 57 9.83 3.82 -9.28
C PRO A 57 9.62 4.50 -7.93
N ALA A 58 10.70 4.97 -7.31
CA ALA A 58 10.67 5.54 -5.98
C ALA A 58 11.65 6.70 -5.76
N HIS A 59 11.27 7.62 -4.89
CA HIS A 59 12.13 8.64 -4.32
C HIS A 59 12.59 8.16 -2.94
N ASN A 60 13.90 7.99 -2.78
CA ASN A 60 14.53 7.59 -1.51
C ASN A 60 13.97 8.42 -0.35
N LEU A 61 13.98 9.75 -0.51
CA LEU A 61 13.57 10.68 0.55
C LEU A 61 12.18 10.36 1.13
N VAL A 62 11.19 10.05 0.29
CA VAL A 62 9.82 9.73 0.76
C VAL A 62 9.81 8.47 1.62
N PHE A 63 10.55 7.43 1.20
CA PHE A 63 10.60 6.19 1.96
C PHE A 63 11.47 6.33 3.20
N ALA A 64 12.64 6.97 3.12
CA ALA A 64 13.55 7.16 4.25
C ALA A 64 12.93 7.98 5.39
N ILE A 65 12.07 8.95 5.07
CA ILE A 65 11.32 9.72 6.10
C ILE A 65 10.30 8.84 6.82
N HIS A 66 9.67 7.89 6.12
CA HIS A 66 8.49 7.19 6.63
C HIS A 66 8.72 5.73 7.04
N CYS A 67 9.81 5.10 6.61
CA CYS A 67 10.05 3.67 6.80
C CYS A 67 11.37 3.46 7.56
N ALA A 68 11.26 3.04 8.83
CA ALA A 68 12.44 2.79 9.67
C ALA A 68 13.23 1.53 9.28
N ASN A 69 12.59 0.57 8.60
CA ASN A 69 13.18 -0.73 8.28
C ASN A 69 13.52 -0.89 6.79
N LEU A 70 13.94 0.19 6.12
CA LEU A 70 14.39 0.09 4.73
C LEU A 70 15.75 -0.61 4.63
N PRO A 71 15.99 -1.34 3.52
CA PRO A 71 17.34 -1.73 3.17
C PRO A 71 18.21 -0.48 2.96
N VAL A 72 19.53 -0.63 3.16
CA VAL A 72 20.49 0.42 2.83
C VAL A 72 20.36 0.76 1.35
N LEU A 73 20.00 2.02 1.07
CA LEU A 73 19.82 2.52 -0.29
C LEU A 73 21.17 3.00 -0.84
N PRO A 74 21.60 2.52 -2.02
CA PRO A 74 22.82 3.03 -2.64
C PRO A 74 22.65 4.51 -2.99
N THR A 75 23.73 5.29 -2.89
CA THR A 75 23.69 6.67 -3.38
C THR A 75 23.51 6.66 -4.90
N PRO A 76 22.40 7.19 -5.44
CA PRO A 76 22.20 7.24 -6.88
C PRO A 76 23.18 8.24 -7.50
N ALA A 77 23.64 7.97 -8.71
CA ALA A 77 24.31 8.99 -9.50
C ALA A 77 23.33 10.16 -9.75
N PRO A 78 23.79 11.43 -9.74
CA PRO A 78 22.94 12.56 -10.07
C PRO A 78 22.41 12.39 -11.50
N ALA A 79 21.12 12.08 -11.60
CA ALA A 79 20.42 11.90 -12.85
C ALA A 79 19.35 13.00 -12.96
N ILE A 80 19.48 13.84 -13.98
CA ILE A 80 18.52 14.89 -14.30
C ILE A 80 17.90 14.51 -15.65
N ALA A 81 16.57 14.52 -15.72
CA ALA A 81 15.85 14.48 -16.99
C ALA A 81 15.36 15.90 -17.28
N GLU A 82 15.87 16.52 -18.33
CA GLU A 82 15.50 17.88 -18.74
C GLU A 82 14.25 17.87 -19.62
N CYS A 83 14.07 16.79 -20.38
CA CYS A 83 12.99 16.65 -21.35
C CYS A 83 12.26 15.32 -21.19
N ALA A 84 10.96 15.32 -21.51
CA ALA A 84 10.18 14.09 -21.60
C ALA A 84 10.74 13.17 -22.70
N GLY A 85 10.74 11.86 -22.44
CA GLY A 85 11.34 10.84 -23.29
C GLY A 85 12.82 10.56 -23.01
N GLN A 86 13.48 11.34 -22.15
CA GLN A 86 14.87 11.11 -21.79
C GLN A 86 15.03 9.81 -20.98
N VAL A 87 16.12 9.09 -21.25
CA VAL A 87 16.50 7.87 -20.54
C VAL A 87 17.46 8.22 -19.41
N ILE A 88 17.15 7.79 -18.19
CA ILE A 88 18.06 7.86 -17.04
C ILE A 88 18.31 6.46 -16.48
N LYS A 89 19.46 6.27 -15.82
CA LYS A 89 19.75 5.03 -15.09
C LYS A 89 19.53 5.24 -13.61
N VAL A 90 18.83 4.30 -12.98
CA VAL A 90 18.59 4.31 -11.53
C VAL A 90 18.98 2.96 -10.92
N PRO A 91 19.51 2.94 -9.69
CA PRO A 91 19.75 1.70 -8.96
C PRO A 91 18.45 0.92 -8.71
N VAL A 92 18.54 -0.40 -8.79
CA VAL A 92 17.45 -1.31 -8.44
C VAL A 92 17.70 -1.87 -7.05
N VAL A 93 16.75 -1.66 -6.14
CA VAL A 93 16.84 -2.07 -4.74
C VAL A 93 15.84 -3.18 -4.47
N PRO A 94 16.30 -4.38 -4.07
CA PRO A 94 15.41 -5.45 -3.64
C PRO A 94 14.67 -5.05 -2.36
N LEU A 95 13.34 -5.13 -2.37
CA LEU A 95 12.50 -4.83 -1.22
C LEU A 95 11.61 -6.05 -0.91
N CYS A 96 12.01 -6.80 0.12
CA CYS A 96 11.28 -7.97 0.57
C CYS A 96 10.19 -7.57 1.56
N ILE A 97 8.92 -7.79 1.23
CA ILE A 97 7.78 -7.49 2.11
C ILE A 97 6.77 -8.63 2.16
N PRO A 98 5.95 -8.74 3.22
CA PRO A 98 5.00 -9.83 3.37
C PRO A 98 4.00 -10.00 2.22
N ALA A 99 3.46 -8.89 1.71
CA ALA A 99 2.38 -8.87 0.73
C ALA A 99 2.64 -7.84 -0.41
N PRO A 100 3.46 -8.18 -1.42
CA PRO A 100 3.78 -7.28 -2.54
C PRO A 100 2.58 -6.68 -3.27
N GLU A 101 1.46 -7.41 -3.30
CA GLU A 101 0.25 -7.04 -4.04
C GLU A 101 -0.46 -5.78 -3.51
N VAL A 102 -0.26 -5.42 -2.24
CA VAL A 102 -0.84 -4.19 -1.63
C VAL A 102 0.17 -3.04 -1.51
N PHE A 103 1.41 -3.26 -1.97
CA PHE A 103 2.44 -2.22 -1.95
C PHE A 103 2.10 -0.95 -2.74
N PRO A 104 1.45 -0.99 -3.94
CA PRO A 104 1.14 0.22 -4.69
C PRO A 104 0.29 1.22 -3.89
N GLN A 105 -0.70 0.72 -3.16
CA GLN A 105 -1.62 1.52 -2.34
C GLN A 105 -0.89 2.15 -1.15
N LEU A 106 -0.07 1.36 -0.46
CA LEU A 106 0.75 1.85 0.64
C LEU A 106 1.78 2.89 0.18
N SER A 107 2.47 2.64 -0.93
CA SER A 107 3.38 3.59 -1.57
C SER A 107 2.65 4.89 -1.91
N SER A 108 1.48 4.82 -2.56
CA SER A 108 0.67 6.00 -2.87
C SER A 108 0.31 6.79 -1.61
N PHE A 109 -0.07 6.13 -0.51
CA PHE A 109 -0.34 6.80 0.75
C PHE A 109 0.90 7.53 1.29
N LEU A 110 2.09 6.93 1.23
CA LEU A 110 3.32 7.59 1.68
C LEU A 110 3.61 8.90 0.92
N TYR A 111 3.25 8.97 -0.37
CA TYR A 111 3.40 10.20 -1.16
C TYR A 111 2.31 11.24 -0.91
N THR A 112 1.06 10.83 -0.71
CA THR A 112 -0.08 11.75 -0.74
C THR A 112 -0.69 12.02 0.62
N LYS A 113 -0.45 11.13 1.59
CA LYS A 113 -1.10 11.10 2.91
C LYS A 113 -2.63 11.14 2.85
N ARG A 114 -3.21 10.68 1.72
CA ARG A 114 -4.66 10.65 1.46
C ARG A 114 -5.28 9.39 2.05
N ILE A 115 -5.90 9.54 3.22
CA ILE A 115 -6.60 8.46 3.94
C ILE A 115 -7.79 7.94 3.13
N ASP A 116 -8.55 8.83 2.49
CA ASP A 116 -9.71 8.50 1.66
C ASP A 116 -9.34 7.58 0.48
N HIS A 117 -8.20 7.83 -0.17
CA HIS A 117 -7.70 6.97 -1.25
C HIS A 117 -7.22 5.61 -0.72
N LEU A 118 -6.56 5.60 0.45
CA LEU A 118 -6.15 4.37 1.10
C LEU A 118 -7.37 3.51 1.45
N LEU A 119 -8.33 4.08 2.17
CA LEU A 119 -9.58 3.40 2.54
C LEU A 119 -10.38 2.95 1.32
N GLY A 120 -10.46 3.77 0.26
CA GLY A 120 -11.10 3.37 -0.99
C GLY A 120 -10.46 2.16 -1.67
N SER A 121 -9.19 1.86 -1.37
CA SER A 121 -8.51 0.67 -1.87
C SER A 121 -8.69 -0.58 -0.98
N LEU A 122 -8.96 -0.37 0.31
CA LEU A 122 -9.12 -1.40 1.33
C LEU A 122 -10.58 -1.84 1.50
N MET A 123 -11.52 -0.90 1.39
CA MET A 123 -12.93 -1.07 1.72
C MET A 123 -13.78 -1.41 0.49
N PRO A 124 -14.91 -2.13 0.67
CA PRO A 124 -15.82 -2.46 -0.41
C PRO A 124 -16.68 -1.29 -0.87
N LEU A 125 -16.91 -0.31 0.02
CA LEU A 125 -17.67 0.92 -0.23
C LEU A 125 -16.86 2.14 0.24
N PRO A 126 -17.11 3.34 -0.33
CA PRO A 126 -16.52 4.59 0.16
C PRO A 126 -16.80 4.77 1.65
N THR A 127 -15.74 4.93 2.44
CA THR A 127 -15.82 5.06 3.90
C THR A 127 -16.25 6.48 4.27
N PRO A 128 -17.31 6.66 5.09
CA PRO A 128 -17.69 7.97 5.59
C PRO A 128 -16.52 8.68 6.30
N PRO A 129 -16.21 9.95 5.97
CA PRO A 129 -15.09 10.67 6.57
C PRO A 129 -15.10 10.72 8.09
N GLN A 130 -16.29 10.80 8.68
CA GLN A 130 -16.49 10.84 10.12
C GLN A 130 -15.82 9.65 10.82
N LEU A 131 -15.84 8.46 10.21
CA LEU A 131 -15.28 7.25 10.81
C LEU A 131 -13.76 7.27 11.04
N TYR A 132 -13.03 8.18 10.40
CA TYR A 132 -11.57 8.31 10.54
C TYR A 132 -11.11 9.74 10.86
N LEU A 133 -12.04 10.66 11.10
CA LEU A 133 -11.76 12.05 11.47
C LEU A 133 -12.30 12.42 12.85
N ASP A 134 -13.42 11.82 13.26
CA ASP A 134 -14.09 12.15 14.52
C ASP A 134 -13.67 11.16 15.64
N ASP A 135 -14.03 11.49 16.88
CA ASP A 135 -13.68 10.66 18.04
C ASP A 135 -14.37 9.27 17.97
N PRO A 136 -13.63 8.16 18.19
CA PRO A 136 -14.16 6.80 18.09
C PRO A 136 -15.44 6.56 18.90
N THR A 137 -15.57 7.16 20.09
CA THR A 137 -16.74 6.95 20.96
C THR A 137 -18.01 7.57 20.36
N THR A 138 -17.86 8.65 19.59
CA THR A 138 -18.98 9.37 18.97
C THR A 138 -19.47 8.69 17.70
N VAL A 139 -18.61 7.96 16.99
CA VAL A 139 -18.92 7.38 15.68
C VAL A 139 -19.44 5.94 15.74
N MET A 140 -19.48 5.31 16.92
CA MET A 140 -19.93 3.93 17.07
C MET A 140 -21.30 3.63 16.43
N PRO A 141 -22.34 4.49 16.54
CA PRO A 141 -23.61 4.26 15.86
C PRO A 141 -23.47 4.27 14.32
N LEU A 142 -22.66 5.19 13.79
CA LEU A 142 -22.39 5.31 12.36
C LEU A 142 -21.60 4.11 11.85
N LEU A 143 -20.60 3.64 12.61
CA LEU A 143 -19.81 2.46 12.29
C LEU A 143 -20.71 1.24 12.15
N ARG A 144 -21.59 1.00 13.12
CA ARG A 144 -22.55 -0.13 13.09
C ARG A 144 -23.50 -0.03 11.91
N GLN A 145 -24.04 1.15 11.62
CA GLN A 145 -24.91 1.36 10.45
C GLN A 145 -24.17 1.08 9.14
N PHE A 146 -22.94 1.55 9.02
CA PHE A 146 -22.12 1.34 7.82
C PHE A 146 -21.72 -0.13 7.67
N ALA A 147 -21.37 -0.80 8.76
CA ALA A 147 -21.08 -2.23 8.79
C ALA A 147 -22.30 -3.08 8.42
N GLN A 148 -23.49 -2.75 8.94
CA GLN A 148 -24.74 -3.41 8.54
C GLN A 148 -24.98 -3.28 7.03
N LYS A 149 -24.82 -2.06 6.48
CA LYS A 149 -24.95 -1.83 5.03
C LYS A 149 -23.99 -2.71 4.23
N ILE A 150 -22.74 -2.85 4.67
CA ILE A 150 -21.77 -3.73 4.02
C ILE A 150 -22.19 -5.20 4.14
N ALA A 151 -22.62 -5.64 5.34
CA ALA A 151 -23.06 -7.00 5.61
C ALA A 151 -24.27 -7.42 4.75
N ASP A 152 -25.20 -6.49 4.50
CA ASP A 152 -26.37 -6.71 3.66
C ASP A 152 -26.02 -6.76 2.16
N THR A 153 -24.93 -6.10 1.76
CA THR A 153 -24.55 -5.93 0.34
C THR A 153 -23.55 -6.98 -0.14
N TYR A 154 -22.64 -7.43 0.73
CA TYR A 154 -21.50 -8.27 0.35
C TYR A 154 -21.54 -9.65 1.00
N THR A 155 -21.10 -10.67 0.25
CA THR A 155 -20.96 -12.03 0.79
C THR A 155 -19.82 -12.12 1.80
N VAL A 156 -19.89 -13.10 2.71
CA VAL A 156 -18.80 -13.42 3.64
C VAL A 156 -17.45 -13.62 2.93
N SER A 157 -17.46 -14.33 1.79
CA SER A 157 -16.25 -14.51 0.98
C SER A 157 -15.69 -13.18 0.46
N ALA A 158 -16.56 -12.26 0.02
CA ALA A 158 -16.13 -10.93 -0.39
C ALA A 158 -15.53 -10.16 0.80
N LEU A 159 -16.16 -10.19 1.98
CA LEU A 159 -15.66 -9.55 3.19
C LEU A 159 -14.26 -10.08 3.59
N LEU A 160 -14.07 -11.39 3.59
CA LEU A 160 -12.78 -12.02 3.89
C LEU A 160 -11.65 -11.57 2.93
N ARG A 161 -11.97 -11.30 1.65
CA ARG A 161 -10.99 -10.73 0.72
C ARG A 161 -10.57 -9.31 1.12
N HIS A 162 -11.51 -8.47 1.55
CA HIS A 162 -11.20 -7.12 2.03
C HIS A 162 -10.41 -7.15 3.35
N ILE A 163 -10.80 -8.01 4.30
CA ILE A 163 -10.06 -8.25 5.54
C ILE A 163 -8.62 -8.69 5.24
N THR A 164 -8.44 -9.59 4.28
CA THR A 164 -7.10 -10.03 3.84
C THR A 164 -6.28 -8.86 3.30
N LYS A 165 -6.87 -7.93 2.55
CA LYS A 165 -6.17 -6.72 2.08
C LYS A 165 -5.73 -5.83 3.24
N VAL A 166 -6.61 -5.54 4.19
CA VAL A 166 -6.29 -4.73 5.39
C VAL A 166 -5.15 -5.37 6.16
N HIS A 167 -5.25 -6.67 6.44
CA HIS A 167 -4.21 -7.42 7.14
C HIS A 167 -2.88 -7.44 6.36
N SER A 168 -2.92 -7.66 5.04
CA SER A 168 -1.71 -7.59 4.19
C SER A 168 -1.06 -6.20 4.23
N THR A 169 -1.84 -5.13 4.23
CA THR A 169 -1.32 -3.75 4.35
C THR A 169 -0.70 -3.54 5.72
N TRP A 170 -1.37 -3.93 6.80
CA TRP A 170 -0.84 -3.91 8.17
C TRP A 170 0.51 -4.64 8.25
N ARG A 171 0.61 -5.85 7.70
CA ARG A 171 1.87 -6.63 7.70
C ARG A 171 3.01 -5.89 6.97
N ASN A 172 2.71 -5.24 5.85
CA ASN A 172 3.70 -4.43 5.14
C ASN A 172 4.09 -3.19 5.94
N THR A 173 3.14 -2.51 6.57
CA THR A 173 3.38 -1.35 7.44
C THR A 173 4.35 -1.69 8.57
N VAL A 174 4.11 -2.82 9.25
CA VAL A 174 5.02 -3.34 10.29
C VAL A 174 6.39 -3.69 9.70
N ALA A 175 6.42 -4.44 8.59
CA ALA A 175 7.68 -4.87 7.99
C ALA A 175 8.57 -3.71 7.54
N LEU A 176 7.97 -2.62 7.07
CA LEU A 176 8.67 -1.40 6.66
C LEU A 176 8.97 -0.45 7.83
N GLY A 177 8.45 -0.72 9.03
CA GLY A 177 8.64 0.11 10.22
C GLY A 177 8.01 1.49 10.07
N ILE A 178 6.78 1.56 9.56
CA ILE A 178 6.06 2.82 9.33
C ILE A 178 5.34 3.25 10.61
N ALA A 179 5.70 4.42 11.14
CA ALA A 179 5.08 5.02 12.33
C ALA A 179 4.29 6.28 11.92
N ASP A 180 3.13 6.09 11.28
CA ASP A 180 2.24 7.17 10.82
C ASP A 180 0.85 6.98 11.43
N GLU A 181 0.47 7.84 12.39
CA GLU A 181 -0.79 7.73 13.14
C GLU A 181 -2.03 7.69 12.23
N ARG A 182 -2.02 8.44 11.13
CA ARG A 182 -3.15 8.50 10.19
C ARG A 182 -3.29 7.19 9.41
N LEU A 183 -2.17 6.57 9.06
CA LEU A 183 -2.17 5.24 8.44
C LEU A 183 -2.75 4.19 9.40
N TRP A 184 -2.30 4.21 10.66
CA TRP A 184 -2.76 3.28 11.69
C TRP A 184 -4.26 3.44 11.96
N CYS A 185 -4.73 4.66 12.17
CA CYS A 185 -6.15 4.97 12.31
C CYS A 185 -6.98 4.45 11.13
N ALA A 186 -6.52 4.66 9.88
CA ALA A 186 -7.22 4.15 8.71
C ALA A 186 -7.29 2.62 8.67
N LEU A 187 -6.23 1.92 9.10
CA LEU A 187 -6.22 0.46 9.19
C LEU A 187 -7.17 -0.04 10.27
N ASP A 188 -7.19 0.60 11.44
CA ASP A 188 -8.08 0.26 12.55
C ASP A 188 -9.55 0.48 12.17
N THR A 189 -9.90 1.63 11.60
CA THR A 189 -11.26 1.91 11.09
C THR A 189 -11.69 0.85 10.07
N ALA A 190 -10.84 0.52 9.11
CA ALA A 190 -11.15 -0.49 8.09
C ALA A 190 -11.34 -1.88 8.72
N TRP A 191 -10.49 -2.24 9.69
CA TRP A 191 -10.53 -3.51 10.39
C TRP A 191 -11.83 -3.67 11.19
N GLU A 192 -12.18 -2.67 12.01
CA GLU A 192 -13.38 -2.68 12.85
C GLU A 192 -14.66 -2.76 12.02
N VAL A 193 -14.77 -1.95 10.96
CA VAL A 193 -15.94 -1.97 10.08
C VAL A 193 -16.09 -3.34 9.42
N LEU A 194 -15.01 -3.91 8.88
CA LEU A 194 -15.07 -5.19 8.16
C LEU A 194 -15.35 -6.37 9.08
N LEU A 195 -14.74 -6.40 10.26
CA LEU A 195 -15.01 -7.45 11.25
C LEU A 195 -16.44 -7.35 11.81
N THR A 196 -16.93 -6.14 12.08
CA THR A 196 -18.33 -5.92 12.48
C THR A 196 -19.27 -6.39 11.38
N SER A 197 -18.98 -6.07 10.11
CA SER A 197 -19.77 -6.54 8.96
C SER A 197 -19.78 -8.07 8.88
N LEU A 198 -18.62 -8.70 9.07
CA LEU A 198 -18.49 -10.17 9.05
C LEU A 198 -19.27 -10.84 10.20
N ALA A 199 -19.21 -10.27 11.40
CA ALA A 199 -19.95 -10.74 12.57
C ALA A 199 -21.47 -10.69 12.32
N ILE A 200 -21.97 -9.59 11.74
CA ILE A 200 -23.37 -9.45 11.32
C ILE A 200 -23.72 -10.50 10.27
N SER A 201 -22.94 -10.62 9.18
CA SER A 201 -23.20 -11.58 8.10
C SER A 201 -23.16 -13.05 8.54
N THR A 202 -22.50 -13.36 9.66
CA THR A 202 -22.40 -14.72 10.21
C THR A 202 -23.37 -15.00 11.36
N GLY A 203 -24.26 -14.04 11.69
CA GLY A 203 -25.27 -14.19 12.74
C GLY A 203 -24.68 -14.18 14.15
N LYS A 204 -23.48 -13.60 14.35
CA LYS A 204 -22.81 -13.47 15.66
C LYS A 204 -22.40 -12.02 15.93
N PRO A 205 -23.34 -11.05 15.90
CA PRO A 205 -23.02 -9.63 16.07
C PRO A 205 -22.34 -9.34 17.42
N ASP A 206 -22.66 -10.12 18.45
CA ASP A 206 -22.21 -9.90 19.83
C ASP A 206 -20.69 -10.07 20.01
N LEU A 207 -20.04 -10.87 19.14
CA LEU A 207 -18.59 -11.12 19.18
C LEU A 207 -17.74 -9.86 18.95
N MET A 208 -18.32 -8.80 18.39
CA MET A 208 -17.62 -7.54 18.11
C MET A 208 -18.11 -6.40 19.01
N THR A 209 -19.04 -6.66 19.94
CA THR A 209 -19.59 -5.65 20.87
C THR A 209 -19.12 -5.79 22.32
N GLU A 210 -18.44 -6.88 22.67
CA GLU A 210 -17.84 -7.05 24.00
C GLU A 210 -16.44 -6.42 24.04
N GLY A 211 -16.42 -5.11 24.26
CA GLY A 211 -15.21 -4.31 24.36
C GLY A 211 -15.55 -2.82 24.48
N ALA A 212 -16.34 -2.47 25.48
CA ALA A 212 -16.61 -1.09 25.91
C ALA A 212 -16.14 -0.92 27.35
#